data_AF-A0A944D187-F1
#
_entry.id   AF-A0A944D187-F1
#
_cell.length_a   1.000
_cell.length_b   1.000
_cell.length_c   1.000
_cell.angle_alpha   90.00
_cell.angle_beta   90.00
_cell.angle_gamma   90.00
#
_symmetry.space_group_name_H-M   'P 1'
#
loop_
_entity.id
_entity.type
_entity.pdbx_description
1 polymer ?
#
loop_
_entity_poly.entity_id
_entity_poly.type
_entity_poly.pdbx_seq_one_letter_code
_entity_poly.pdbx_strand_id
1 'polypeptide(L)'
;MFLYIFHGMKILSRSILGIFIACVGFSSLSTQEVFASEKSYTATIQGYILEAYKVQGDSIVATLSQNLTKMYPNLENRKKAFINIQTSLSLKKQAIQKHPKISQMTRTLLSQYLDYMIFKIEQEKQKIK
;
A
#
# COMPACT_ATOMS: atom_id res chain seq x y z
N MET A 1 -33.76 -53.00 18.91
CA MET A 1 -32.42 -52.48 19.23
C MET A 1 -32.11 -51.26 18.35
N PHE A 2 -33.01 -50.32 18.02
CA PHE A 2 -33.81 -49.38 18.84
C PHE A 2 -33.44 -49.32 20.32
N LEU A 3 -33.14 -48.11 20.78
CA LEU A 3 -32.54 -47.71 22.07
C LEU A 3 -31.01 -47.79 22.09
N TYR A 4 -30.37 -46.69 21.67
CA TYR A 4 -29.23 -46.04 22.36
C TYR A 4 -28.76 -44.75 21.64
N ILE A 5 -29.51 -44.23 20.66
CA ILE A 5 -29.20 -42.97 19.97
C ILE A 5 -29.89 -41.74 20.62
N PHE A 6 -30.75 -41.92 21.63
CA PHE A 6 -31.72 -40.89 22.02
C PHE A 6 -31.62 -40.29 23.44
N HIS A 7 -30.48 -40.43 24.13
CA HIS A 7 -30.32 -39.88 25.50
C HIS A 7 -29.20 -38.84 25.69
N GLY A 8 -28.39 -38.55 24.68
CA GLY A 8 -27.38 -37.49 24.72
C GLY A 8 -27.81 -36.16 24.08
N MET A 9 -29.04 -36.07 23.55
CA MET A 9 -29.50 -34.97 22.67
C MET A 9 -30.55 -34.03 23.28
N LYS A 10 -30.80 -34.06 24.60
CA LYS A 10 -31.89 -33.26 25.21
C LYS A 10 -31.49 -32.27 26.31
N ILE A 11 -30.22 -32.14 26.66
CA ILE A 11 -29.77 -31.22 27.72
C ILE A 11 -28.89 -30.06 27.23
N LEU A 12 -28.28 -30.13 26.03
CA LEU A 12 -27.58 -28.97 25.46
C LEU A 12 -28.40 -28.17 24.44
N SER A 13 -29.60 -28.62 24.05
CA SER A 13 -30.45 -27.91 23.08
C SER A 13 -31.37 -26.84 23.70
N ARG A 14 -31.27 -26.59 25.01
CA ARG A 14 -32.03 -25.53 25.70
C ARG A 14 -31.20 -24.34 26.19
N SER A 15 -29.87 -24.40 26.04
CA SER A 15 -28.99 -23.25 26.31
C SER A 15 -28.57 -22.49 25.03
N ILE A 16 -28.87 -23.02 23.85
CA ILE A 16 -28.56 -22.40 22.55
C ILE A 16 -29.77 -21.69 21.93
N LEU A 17 -30.98 -21.89 22.47
CA LEU A 17 -32.22 -21.25 21.99
C LEU A 17 -32.71 -20.09 22.88
N GLY A 18 -31.92 -19.70 23.90
CA GLY A 18 -32.24 -18.59 24.81
C GLY A 18 -31.39 -17.33 24.63
N ILE A 19 -30.45 -17.30 23.67
CA ILE A 19 -29.58 -16.14 23.40
C ILE A 19 -29.90 -15.51 22.02
N PHE A 20 -30.79 -16.13 21.23
CA PHE A 20 -31.11 -15.67 19.88
C PHE A 20 -32.35 -14.76 19.75
N ILE A 21 -33.05 -14.44 20.84
CA ILE A 21 -34.26 -13.58 20.78
C ILE A 21 -34.26 -12.59 21.96
N ALA A 22 -33.28 -11.69 21.96
CA ALA A 22 -33.34 -10.43 22.71
C ALA A 22 -32.62 -9.26 22.00
N CYS A 23 -31.89 -9.50 20.90
CA CYS A 23 -31.13 -8.46 20.20
C CYS A 23 -31.46 -8.35 18.70
N VAL A 24 -32.62 -8.84 18.25
CA VAL A 24 -33.11 -8.54 16.90
C VAL A 24 -34.33 -7.65 17.02
N GLY A 25 -34.04 -6.37 17.22
CA GLY A 25 -35.01 -5.28 17.22
C GLY A 25 -34.26 -3.96 17.09
N PHE A 26 -33.85 -3.63 15.86
CA PHE A 26 -33.72 -2.26 15.32
C PHE A 26 -32.83 -1.29 16.16
N SER A 27 -31.60 -0.90 15.79
CA SER A 27 -31.16 -0.31 14.51
C SER A 27 -29.63 -0.12 14.52
N SER A 28 -28.96 -0.47 13.41
CA SER A 28 -27.76 0.19 12.86
C SER A 28 -26.77 0.91 13.80
N LEU A 29 -25.92 0.16 14.52
CA LEU A 29 -24.70 0.66 15.19
C LEU A 29 -23.94 -0.61 15.60
N SER A 30 -22.82 -1.06 15.02
CA SER A 30 -21.50 -0.43 15.04
C SER A 30 -20.50 -1.20 14.16
N THR A 31 -20.93 -1.79 13.03
CA THR A 31 -19.97 -2.31 12.02
C THR A 31 -19.03 -1.23 11.47
N GLN A 32 -19.38 0.05 11.66
CA GLN A 32 -18.54 1.18 11.31
C GLN A 32 -17.33 1.39 12.23
N GLU A 33 -17.38 1.06 13.53
CA GLU A 33 -16.27 1.38 14.45
C GLU A 33 -15.10 0.39 14.32
N VAL A 34 -15.38 -0.91 14.16
CA VAL A 34 -14.33 -1.92 13.95
C VAL A 34 -13.66 -1.72 12.58
N PHE A 35 -14.44 -1.50 11.51
CA PHE A 35 -13.91 -1.21 10.18
C PHE A 35 -13.17 0.13 10.08
N ALA A 36 -13.64 1.18 10.78
CA ALA A 36 -12.94 2.46 10.82
C ALA A 36 -11.57 2.35 11.52
N SER A 37 -11.49 1.55 12.58
CA SER A 37 -10.23 1.34 13.30
C SER A 37 -9.18 0.61 12.44
N GLU A 38 -9.53 -0.50 11.77
CA GLU A 38 -8.60 -1.22 10.88
C GLU A 38 -8.17 -0.38 9.67
N LYS A 39 -9.09 0.41 9.10
CA LYS A 39 -8.78 1.31 7.99
C LYS A 39 -7.81 2.42 8.41
N SER A 40 -7.90 2.87 9.67
CA SER A 40 -6.95 3.82 10.26
C SER A 40 -5.56 3.19 10.42
N TYR A 41 -5.44 2.00 11.01
CA TYR A 41 -4.15 1.34 11.22
C TYR A 41 -3.44 0.97 9.90
N THR A 42 -4.19 0.49 8.91
CA THR A 42 -3.63 0.14 7.59
C THR A 42 -3.13 1.38 6.84
N ALA A 43 -3.83 2.52 6.94
CA ALA A 43 -3.35 3.79 6.41
C ALA A 43 -2.06 4.26 7.11
N THR A 44 -1.96 4.08 8.43
CA THR A 44 -0.77 4.41 9.21
C THR A 44 0.44 3.54 8.83
N ILE A 45 0.26 2.22 8.71
CA ILE A 45 1.34 1.29 8.30
C ILE A 45 1.83 1.60 6.88
N GLN A 46 0.90 1.86 5.94
CA GLN A 46 1.25 2.26 4.57
C GLN A 46 2.07 3.55 4.55
N GLY A 47 1.71 4.52 5.40
CA GLY A 47 2.47 5.75 5.59
C GLY A 47 3.91 5.48 6.02
N TYR A 48 4.12 4.66 7.05
CA TYR A 48 5.47 4.30 7.51
C TYR A 48 6.30 3.59 6.45
N ILE A 49 5.71 2.65 5.70
CA ILE A 49 6.41 1.95 4.61
C ILE A 49 6.80 2.95 3.51
N LEU A 50 5.90 3.84 3.13
CA LEU A 50 6.17 4.85 2.11
C LEU A 50 7.31 5.78 2.56
N GLU A 51 7.29 6.27 3.79
CA GLU A 51 8.37 7.12 4.31
C GLU A 51 9.71 6.39 4.36
N ALA A 52 9.74 5.12 4.79
CA ALA A 52 10.95 4.31 4.76
C ALA A 52 11.52 4.16 3.33
N TYR A 53 10.65 4.00 2.33
CA TYR A 53 11.07 4.00 0.93
C TYR A 53 11.53 5.36 0.43
N LYS A 54 10.90 6.46 0.86
CA LYS A 54 11.37 7.82 0.49
C LYS A 54 12.77 8.09 1.02
N VAL A 55 13.05 7.72 2.28
CA VAL A 55 14.39 7.85 2.88
C VAL A 55 15.44 7.08 2.06
N GLN A 56 15.13 5.85 1.63
CA GLN A 56 16.00 5.09 0.74
C GLN A 56 16.14 5.76 -0.63
N GLY A 57 15.02 6.25 -1.18
CA GLY A 57 14.96 6.97 -2.45
C GLY A 57 15.85 8.21 -2.48
N ASP A 58 15.91 8.97 -1.38
CA ASP A 58 16.77 10.15 -1.27
C ASP A 58 18.25 9.79 -1.40
N SER A 59 18.69 8.72 -0.73
CA SER A 59 20.07 8.23 -0.82
C SER A 59 20.41 7.75 -2.24
N ILE A 60 19.47 7.06 -2.90
CA ILE A 60 19.61 6.62 -4.29
C ILE A 60 19.74 7.83 -5.23
N VAL A 61 18.90 8.85 -5.07
CA VAL A 61 18.93 10.06 -5.92
C VAL A 61 20.22 10.84 -5.73
N ALA A 62 20.71 10.98 -4.50
CA ALA A 62 21.99 11.65 -4.22
C ALA A 62 23.16 10.92 -4.93
N THR A 63 23.21 9.60 -4.80
CA THR A 63 24.24 8.77 -5.45
C THR A 63 24.13 8.83 -6.97
N LEU A 64 22.91 8.77 -7.50
CA LEU A 64 22.65 8.90 -8.94
C LEU A 64 23.17 10.24 -9.47
N SER A 65 22.86 11.35 -8.79
CA SER A 65 23.28 12.70 -9.19
C SER A 65 24.81 12.83 -9.26
N GLN A 66 25.52 12.28 -8.26
CA GLN A 66 26.99 12.22 -8.26
C GLN A 66 27.54 11.38 -9.41
N ASN A 67 26.94 10.20 -9.67
CA ASN A 67 27.39 9.31 -10.73
C ASN A 67 27.15 9.92 -12.12
N LEU A 68 25.99 10.53 -12.36
CA LEU A 68 25.69 11.22 -13.61
C LEU A 68 26.63 12.41 -13.84
N THR A 69 27.06 13.08 -12.78
CA THR A 69 28.05 14.16 -12.86
C THR A 69 29.41 13.66 -13.33
N LYS A 70 29.84 12.48 -12.85
CA LYS A 70 31.11 11.85 -13.26
C LYS A 70 31.04 11.28 -14.67
N MET A 71 29.94 10.61 -15.02
CA MET A 71 29.77 9.93 -16.31
C MET A 71 29.48 10.89 -17.46
N TYR A 72 28.72 11.96 -17.19
CA TYR A 72 28.33 12.96 -18.18
C TYR A 72 28.85 14.34 -17.75
N PRO A 73 30.12 14.65 -18.05
CA PRO A 73 30.70 15.95 -17.74
C PRO A 73 30.02 17.08 -18.52
N ASN A 74 29.55 16.79 -19.74
CA ASN A 74 28.74 17.72 -20.53
C ASN A 74 27.33 17.87 -19.91
N LEU A 75 26.91 19.12 -19.73
CA LEU A 75 25.66 19.46 -19.05
C LEU A 75 24.42 18.94 -19.79
N GLU A 76 24.36 19.10 -21.11
CA GLU A 76 23.20 18.69 -21.92
C GLU A 76 23.04 17.17 -21.93
N ASN A 77 24.15 16.43 -21.99
CA ASN A 77 24.12 14.97 -21.85
C ASN A 77 23.62 14.54 -20.47
N ARG A 78 23.99 15.25 -19.41
CA ARG A 78 23.51 14.99 -18.05
C ARG A 78 22.01 15.27 -17.90
N LYS A 79 21.52 16.40 -18.44
CA LYS A 79 20.08 16.71 -18.49
C LYS A 79 19.30 15.63 -19.24
N LYS A 80 19.82 15.17 -20.39
CA LYS A 80 19.22 14.08 -21.16
C LYS A 80 19.17 12.78 -20.36
N ALA A 81 20.22 12.45 -19.62
CA ALA A 81 20.23 11.27 -18.75
C ALA A 81 19.13 11.34 -17.67
N PHE A 82 18.98 12.49 -17.00
CA PHE A 82 17.88 12.69 -16.05
C PHE A 82 16.49 12.49 -16.68
N ILE A 83 16.26 13.07 -17.87
CA ILE A 83 15.00 12.92 -18.61
C ILE A 83 14.71 11.45 -18.94
N ASN A 84 15.72 10.70 -19.39
CA ASN A 84 15.57 9.28 -19.71
C ASN A 84 15.20 8.45 -18.47
N ILE A 85 15.77 8.78 -17.31
CA ILE A 85 15.46 8.09 -16.05
C ILE A 85 14.02 8.41 -15.63
N GLN A 86 13.61 9.69 -15.66
CA GLN A 86 12.23 10.09 -15.33
C GLN A 86 11.21 9.43 -16.25
N THR A 87 11.51 9.35 -17.55
CA THR A 87 10.68 8.64 -18.53
C THR A 87 10.57 7.16 -18.18
N SER A 88 11.69 6.52 -17.87
CA SER A 88 11.72 5.10 -17.48
C SER A 88 10.89 4.82 -16.23
N LEU A 89 10.97 5.69 -15.22
CA LEU A 89 10.15 5.59 -14.00
C LEU A 89 8.66 5.78 -14.29
N SER A 90 8.32 6.73 -15.17
CA SER A 90 6.93 6.97 -15.59
C SER A 90 6.33 5.76 -16.30
N LEU A 91 7.11 5.10 -17.18
CA LEU A 91 6.69 3.87 -17.84
C LEU A 91 6.49 2.71 -16.84
N LYS A 92 7.39 2.57 -15.86
CA LYS A 92 7.23 1.58 -14.78
C LYS A 92 5.96 1.84 -13.97
N LYS A 93 5.64 3.09 -13.66
CA LYS A 93 4.39 3.47 -12.98
C LYS A 93 3.17 3.01 -13.78
N GLN A 94 3.13 3.30 -15.08
CA GLN A 94 2.03 2.86 -15.95
C GLN A 94 1.91 1.33 -16.01
N ALA A 95 3.04 0.61 -16.05
CA ALA A 95 3.05 -0.85 -16.05
C ALA A 95 2.47 -1.42 -14.74
N ILE A 96 2.83 -0.86 -13.59
CA ILE A 96 2.28 -1.24 -12.28
C ILE A 96 0.77 -1.01 -12.23
N GLN A 97 0.30 0.12 -12.76
CA GLN A 97 -1.13 0.43 -12.79
C GLN A 97 -1.95 -0.57 -13.63
N LYS A 98 -1.34 -1.17 -14.64
CA LYS A 98 -1.98 -2.17 -15.52
C LYS A 98 -1.76 -3.61 -15.07
N HIS A 99 -0.90 -3.85 -14.06
CA HIS A 99 -0.51 -5.21 -13.69
C HIS A 99 -1.65 -5.95 -12.98
N PRO A 100 -2.13 -7.10 -13.52
CA PRO A 100 -3.35 -7.74 -13.03
C PRO A 100 -3.19 -8.39 -11.65
N LYS A 101 -1.97 -8.79 -11.28
CA LYS A 101 -1.70 -9.52 -10.03
C LYS A 101 -1.24 -8.65 -8.85
N ILE A 102 -1.14 -7.32 -9.03
CA ILE A 102 -0.72 -6.42 -7.94
C ILE A 102 -1.96 -5.94 -7.19
N SER A 103 -1.97 -6.14 -5.87
CA SER A 103 -3.03 -5.67 -4.98
C SER A 103 -3.20 -4.14 -5.06
N GLN A 104 -4.40 -3.64 -4.75
CA GLN A 104 -4.66 -2.19 -4.81
C GLN A 104 -3.76 -1.39 -3.86
N MET A 105 -3.49 -1.95 -2.68
CA MET A 105 -2.59 -1.36 -1.69
C MET A 105 -1.16 -1.23 -2.24
N THR A 106 -0.59 -2.33 -2.73
CA THR A 106 0.77 -2.34 -3.30
C THR A 106 0.85 -1.41 -4.51
N ARG A 107 -0.18 -1.39 -5.36
CA ARG A 107 -0.25 -0.49 -6.53
C ARG A 107 -0.20 0.97 -6.12
N THR A 108 -0.95 1.35 -5.09
CA THR A 108 -1.01 2.72 -4.57
C THR A 108 0.35 3.12 -3.99
N LEU A 109 0.91 2.29 -3.12
CA LEU A 109 2.19 2.55 -2.47
C LEU A 109 3.34 2.69 -3.47
N LEU A 110 3.44 1.76 -4.43
CA LEU A 110 4.48 1.82 -5.46
C LEU A 110 4.28 3.03 -6.40
N SER A 111 3.04 3.38 -6.72
CA SER A 111 2.76 4.57 -7.54
C SER A 111 3.21 5.85 -6.83
N GLN A 112 2.88 5.99 -5.55
CA GLN A 112 3.28 7.14 -4.72
C GLN A 112 4.81 7.23 -4.58
N TYR A 113 5.48 6.10 -4.38
CA TYR A 113 6.93 6.06 -4.32
C TYR A 113 7.58 6.46 -5.67
N LEU A 114 7.05 5.99 -6.80
CA LEU A 114 7.57 6.39 -8.11
C LEU A 114 7.34 7.87 -8.40
N ASP A 115 6.21 8.43 -8.00
CA ASP A 115 5.95 9.88 -8.10
C ASP A 115 6.96 10.69 -7.28
N TYR A 116 7.25 10.22 -6.06
CA TYR A 116 8.28 10.81 -5.23
C TYR A 116 9.65 10.78 -5.91
N MET A 117 10.07 9.63 -6.46
CA MET A 117 11.36 9.50 -7.13
C MET A 117 11.47 10.42 -8.36
N ILE A 118 10.42 10.51 -9.17
CA ILE A 118 10.37 11.41 -10.33
C ILE A 118 10.52 12.87 -9.89
N PHE A 119 9.82 13.26 -8.82
CA PHE A 119 9.93 14.59 -8.23
C PHE A 119 11.35 14.90 -7.73
N LYS A 120 11.97 13.99 -6.97
CA LYS A 120 13.34 14.17 -6.47
C LYS A 120 14.36 14.29 -7.59
N ILE A 121 14.21 13.51 -8.65
CA ILE A 121 15.07 13.60 -9.82
C ILE A 121 14.89 14.94 -10.54
N GLU A 122 13.65 15.44 -10.65
CA GLU A 122 13.41 16.78 -11.21
C GLU A 122 14.13 17.84 -10.39
N GLN A 123 14.07 17.78 -9.05
CA GLN A 123 14.81 18.70 -8.19
C GLN A 123 16.31 18.68 -8.46
N GLU A 124 16.94 17.52 -8.57
CA GLU A 124 18.38 17.41 -8.90
C GLU A 124 18.70 17.99 -10.28
N LYS A 125 17.87 17.70 -11.29
CA LYS A 125 18.04 18.25 -12.63
C LYS A 125 17.95 19.78 -12.64
N GLN A 126 17.10 20.38 -11.81
CA GLN A 126 16.96 21.84 -11.71
C GLN A 126 18.14 22.53 -11.00
N LYS A 127 18.96 21.79 -10.24
CA LYS A 127 20.17 22.32 -9.58
C LYS A 127 21.34 22.52 -10.53
N ILE A 128 21.38 21.76 -11.63
CA ILE A 128 22.46 21.82 -12.62
C ILE A 128 22.20 22.87 -13.72
N LYS A 129 21.49 23.96 -13.41
CA LYS A 129 21.20 25.03 -14.38
C LYS A 129 22.48 25.74 -14.84
#